data_AF-A0A7V9FHC8-F1
#
_entry.id   AF-A0A7V9FHC8-F1
#
_cell.length_a   1.000
_cell.length_b   1.000
_cell.length_c   1.000
_cell.angle_alpha   90.00
_cell.angle_beta   90.00
_cell.angle_gamma   90.00
#
_symmetry.space_group_name_H-M   'P 1'
#
loop_
_entity.id
_entity.type
_entity.pdbx_description
1 polymer ?
#
loop_
_entity_poly.entity_id
_entity_poly.type
_entity_poly.pdbx_seq_one_letter_code
_entity_poly.pdbx_strand_id
1 'polypeptide(L)'
;MSHHEALGPAYERPNSVTGETIDTYLAPHLRSAQRTRDLERFLAAFDPSHTVAVEGRLKQLQVPTFIGWGTDDIYFDLKWGDWLARAIPGMRRHIRFDGARIFFPEERWQEFNRELRSHWSDRND
;
A
#
# COMPACT_ATOMS: atom_id res chain seq x y z
N MET A 1 11.70 -20.38 7.10
CA MET A 1 11.66 -19.31 6.09
C MET A 1 13.02 -18.65 6.07
N SER A 2 13.68 -18.62 4.92
CA SER A 2 14.80 -17.69 4.78
C SER A 2 14.23 -16.25 4.77
N HIS A 3 15.02 -15.25 5.16
CA HIS A 3 14.56 -13.84 5.10
C HIS A 3 13.99 -13.51 3.70
N HIS A 4 14.52 -14.13 2.64
CA HIS A 4 14.10 -13.97 1.25
C HIS A 4 12.60 -14.23 0.97
N GLU A 5 11.92 -15.02 1.80
CA GLU A 5 10.52 -15.41 1.56
C GLU A 5 9.51 -14.49 2.24
N ALA A 6 9.94 -13.73 3.26
CA ALA A 6 9.02 -13.03 4.17
C ALA A 6 8.15 -11.97 3.48
N LEU A 7 8.71 -11.30 2.48
CA LEU A 7 8.03 -10.25 1.71
C LEU A 7 7.74 -10.65 0.26
N GLY A 8 8.16 -11.84 -0.18
CA GLY A 8 8.00 -12.27 -1.59
C GLY A 8 6.58 -12.10 -2.15
N PRO A 9 5.52 -12.48 -1.43
CA PRO A 9 4.15 -12.30 -1.91
C PRO A 9 3.71 -10.84 -2.10
N ALA A 10 4.43 -9.87 -1.52
CA ALA A 10 4.18 -8.44 -1.65
C ALA A 10 4.77 -7.80 -2.91
N TYR A 11 5.67 -8.51 -3.60
CA TYR A 11 6.33 -8.05 -4.82
C TYR A 11 5.75 -8.74 -6.06
N GLU A 12 5.67 -7.98 -7.16
CA GLU A 12 5.40 -8.51 -8.49
C GLU A 12 6.54 -9.43 -8.95
N ARG A 13 7.80 -9.04 -8.67
CA ARG A 13 9.01 -9.81 -9.02
C ARG A 13 9.76 -10.28 -7.77
N PRO A 14 9.26 -11.30 -7.05
CA PRO A 14 9.87 -11.75 -5.79
C PRO A 14 11.33 -12.21 -5.94
N ASN A 15 11.70 -12.78 -7.09
CA ASN A 15 13.06 -13.24 -7.36
C ASN A 15 14.05 -12.10 -7.63
N SER A 16 13.59 -10.86 -7.77
CA SER A 16 14.42 -9.68 -7.96
C SER A 16 14.70 -8.91 -6.66
N VAL A 17 14.09 -9.33 -5.56
CA VAL A 17 14.23 -8.70 -4.25
C VAL A 17 15.49 -9.23 -3.57
N THR A 18 16.40 -8.35 -3.17
CA THR A 18 17.65 -8.77 -2.52
C THR A 18 17.42 -9.03 -1.03
N GLY A 19 18.29 -9.84 -0.42
CA GLY A 19 18.32 -9.99 1.04
C GLY A 19 18.53 -8.66 1.76
N GLU A 20 19.35 -7.76 1.19
CA GLU A 20 19.59 -6.41 1.72
C GLU A 20 18.32 -5.56 1.75
N THR A 21 17.49 -5.61 0.70
CA THR A 21 16.19 -4.93 0.68
C THR A 21 15.31 -5.44 1.83
N ILE A 22 15.23 -6.75 2.00
CA ILE A 22 14.40 -7.35 3.05
C ILE A 22 14.93 -6.99 4.44
N ASP A 23 16.25 -7.03 4.62
CA ASP A 23 16.89 -6.63 5.87
C ASP A 23 16.63 -5.15 6.17
N THR A 24 16.57 -4.29 5.15
CA THR A 24 16.24 -2.87 5.33
C THR A 24 14.84 -2.68 5.94
N TYR A 25 13.85 -3.46 5.51
CA TYR A 25 12.50 -3.44 6.07
C TYR A 25 12.43 -4.09 7.46
N LEU A 26 13.08 -5.24 7.66
CA LEU A 26 12.88 -6.05 8.86
C LEU A 26 13.85 -5.73 10.00
N ALA A 27 15.10 -5.37 9.70
CA ALA A 27 16.14 -5.17 10.71
C ALA A 27 15.72 -4.20 11.82
N PRO A 28 15.06 -3.04 11.56
CA PRO A 28 14.60 -2.14 12.63
C PRO A 28 13.69 -2.80 13.66
N HIS A 29 12.87 -3.78 13.24
CA HIS A 29 11.91 -4.50 14.07
C HIS A 29 12.53 -5.71 14.78
N LEU A 30 13.66 -6.22 14.28
CA LEU A 30 14.34 -7.40 14.83
C LEU A 30 15.53 -7.07 15.75
N ARG A 31 15.85 -5.78 15.95
CA ARG A 31 17.01 -5.35 16.76
C ARG A 31 16.94 -5.73 18.25
N SER A 32 15.75 -6.03 18.78
CA SER A 32 15.60 -6.50 20.15
C SER A 32 14.32 -7.33 20.31
N ALA A 33 14.30 -8.21 21.30
CA ALA A 33 13.13 -9.04 21.59
C ALA A 33 11.87 -8.21 21.86
N GLN A 34 12.00 -7.01 22.43
CA GLN A 34 10.86 -6.12 22.63
C GLN A 34 10.28 -5.63 21.30
N ARG A 35 11.13 -5.20 20.36
CA ARG A 35 10.66 -4.72 19.05
C ARG A 35 10.05 -5.83 18.22
N THR A 36 10.56 -7.05 18.33
CA THR A 36 9.96 -8.21 17.69
C THR A 36 8.56 -8.47 18.22
N ARG A 37 8.38 -8.46 19.55
CA ARG A 37 7.04 -8.56 20.17
C ARG A 37 6.10 -7.43 19.79
N ASP A 38 6.62 -6.22 19.61
CA ASP A 38 5.82 -5.08 19.17
C ASP A 38 5.35 -5.24 17.71
N LEU A 39 6.20 -5.77 16.82
CA LEU A 39 5.82 -6.12 15.46
C LEU A 39 4.77 -7.25 15.44
N GLU A 40 4.98 -8.31 16.21
CA GLU A 40 4.02 -9.42 16.34
C GLU A 40 2.65 -8.91 16.82
N ARG A 41 2.64 -8.05 17.86
CA ARG A 41 1.41 -7.43 18.37
C ARG A 41 0.74 -6.54 17.34
N PHE A 42 1.50 -5.77 16.57
CA PHE A 42 0.97 -4.93 15.50
C PHE A 42 0.29 -5.78 14.41
N LEU A 43 0.96 -6.83 13.93
CA LEU A 43 0.41 -7.74 12.92
C LEU A 43 -0.84 -8.47 13.42
N ALA A 44 -0.83 -8.91 14.68
CA ALA A 44 -1.98 -9.57 15.32
C ALA A 44 -3.17 -8.63 15.56
N ALA A 45 -2.97 -7.31 15.54
CA ALA A 45 -4.01 -6.32 15.78
C ALA A 45 -4.76 -5.88 14.50
N PHE A 46 -4.45 -6.48 13.34
CA PHE A 46 -5.18 -6.20 12.10
C PHE A 46 -6.63 -6.66 12.22
N ASP A 47 -7.54 -5.70 12.13
CA ASP A 47 -8.98 -5.93 12.19
C ASP A 47 -9.69 -4.97 11.22
N PRO A 48 -10.49 -5.50 10.27
CA PRO A 48 -11.31 -4.68 9.37
C PRO A 48 -12.22 -3.68 10.09
N SER A 49 -12.63 -3.95 11.34
CA SER A 49 -13.47 -3.07 12.14
C SER A 49 -12.91 -1.64 12.23
N HIS A 50 -11.60 -1.49 12.30
CA HIS A 50 -10.93 -0.19 12.31
C HIS A 50 -11.14 0.59 11.00
N THR A 51 -11.08 -0.09 9.85
CA THR A 51 -11.30 0.54 8.54
C THR A 51 -12.78 0.82 8.27
N VAL A 52 -13.68 -0.05 8.72
CA VAL A 52 -15.13 0.15 8.63
C VAL A 52 -15.57 1.33 9.50
N ALA A 53 -14.98 1.48 10.69
CA ALA A 53 -15.30 2.59 11.59
C ALA A 53 -15.05 3.98 10.98
N VAL A 54 -14.15 4.10 10.01
CA VAL A 54 -13.85 5.37 9.32
C VAL A 54 -14.59 5.54 7.99
N GLU A 55 -15.34 4.54 7.52
CA GLU A 55 -16.08 4.58 6.24
C GLU A 55 -16.93 5.84 6.09
N GLY A 56 -17.73 6.17 7.12
CA GLY A 56 -18.61 7.32 7.09
C GLY A 56 -17.86 8.65 6.92
N ARG A 57 -16.63 8.73 7.44
CA ARG A 57 -15.77 9.92 7.32
C ARG A 57 -15.10 10.01 5.94
N LEU A 58 -14.76 8.87 5.32
CA LEU A 58 -14.23 8.84 3.96
C LEU A 58 -15.24 9.42 2.95
N LYS A 59 -16.53 9.14 3.15
CA LYS A 59 -17.63 9.69 2.33
C LYS A 59 -17.83 11.21 2.45
N GLN A 60 -17.16 11.85 3.41
CA GLN A 60 -17.20 13.30 3.62
C GLN A 60 -15.93 13.99 3.08
N LEU A 61 -14.97 13.23 2.55
CA LEU A 61 -13.67 13.74 2.15
C LEU A 61 -13.75 14.48 0.80
N GLN A 62 -13.74 15.81 0.86
CA GLN A 62 -13.84 16.68 -0.33
C GLN A 62 -12.47 17.04 -0.95
N VAL A 63 -11.38 16.82 -0.23
CA VAL A 63 -10.04 17.20 -0.71
C VAL A 63 -9.65 16.41 -1.96
N PRO A 64 -8.90 17.01 -2.89
CA PRO A 64 -8.36 16.28 -4.04
C PRO A 64 -7.64 15.02 -3.56
N THR A 65 -8.17 13.88 -3.98
CA THR A 65 -7.67 12.56 -3.60
C THR A 65 -7.09 11.89 -4.85
N PHE A 66 -6.03 11.10 -4.65
CA PHE A 66 -5.44 10.17 -5.62
C PHE A 66 -5.46 8.77 -5.02
N ILE A 67 -5.86 7.79 -5.81
CA ILE A 67 -5.88 6.37 -5.43
C ILE A 67 -5.07 5.60 -6.47
N GLY A 68 -3.99 4.95 -6.01
CA GLY A 68 -3.22 4.00 -6.80
C GLY A 68 -3.41 2.59 -6.23
N TRP A 69 -3.67 1.60 -7.10
CA TRP A 69 -3.92 0.22 -6.67
C TRP A 69 -3.26 -0.80 -7.60
N GLY A 70 -2.63 -1.83 -7.04
CA GLY A 70 -2.10 -2.96 -7.82
C GLY A 70 -3.20 -3.98 -8.14
N THR A 71 -3.24 -4.52 -9.36
CA THR A 71 -4.30 -5.48 -9.74
C THR A 71 -4.02 -6.92 -9.32
N ASP A 72 -2.78 -7.25 -8.94
CA ASP A 72 -2.37 -8.58 -8.43
C ASP A 72 -2.07 -8.55 -6.91
N ASP A 73 -2.57 -7.54 -6.19
CA ASP A 73 -2.37 -7.42 -4.74
C ASP A 73 -3.17 -8.50 -3.99
N ILE A 74 -2.45 -9.42 -3.35
CA ILE A 74 -3.03 -10.53 -2.60
C ILE A 74 -3.51 -10.16 -1.18
N TYR A 75 -3.08 -9.01 -0.67
CA TYR A 75 -3.44 -8.51 0.66
C TYR A 75 -4.68 -7.61 0.58
N PHE A 76 -4.79 -6.83 -0.50
CA PHE A 76 -5.85 -5.85 -0.70
C PHE A 76 -6.52 -6.00 -2.07
N ASP A 77 -7.58 -6.81 -2.11
CA ASP A 77 -8.43 -7.04 -3.29
C ASP A 77 -8.79 -5.72 -4.01
N LEU A 78 -8.65 -5.72 -5.34
CA LEU A 78 -8.92 -4.57 -6.22
C LEU A 78 -10.29 -3.92 -5.98
N LYS A 79 -11.30 -4.69 -5.55
CA LYS A 79 -12.63 -4.15 -5.25
C LYS A 79 -12.61 -3.05 -4.19
N TRP A 80 -11.60 -3.02 -3.31
CA TRP A 80 -11.47 -2.01 -2.28
C TRP A 80 -10.95 -0.69 -2.83
N GLY A 81 -9.98 -0.71 -3.77
CA GLY A 81 -9.57 0.49 -4.50
C GLY A 81 -10.72 1.09 -5.30
N ASP A 82 -11.48 0.22 -5.97
CA ASP A 82 -12.70 0.59 -6.69
C ASP A 82 -13.77 1.20 -5.79
N TRP A 83 -13.95 0.62 -4.59
CA TRP A 83 -14.89 1.13 -3.61
C TRP A 83 -14.46 2.50 -3.09
N LEU A 84 -13.18 2.70 -2.73
CA LEU A 84 -12.66 3.98 -2.28
C LEU A 84 -12.86 5.07 -3.33
N ALA A 85 -12.58 4.77 -4.61
CA ALA A 85 -12.74 5.71 -5.72
C ALA A 85 -14.20 6.16 -5.90
N ARG A 86 -15.18 5.27 -5.63
CA ARG A 86 -16.60 5.63 -5.64
C ARG A 86 -17.05 6.32 -4.36
N ALA A 87 -16.47 5.97 -3.21
CA ALA A 87 -16.92 6.42 -1.91
C ALA A 87 -16.43 7.84 -1.56
N ILE A 88 -15.25 8.24 -2.04
CA ILE A 88 -14.63 9.53 -1.72
C ILE A 88 -15.07 10.59 -2.74
N PRO A 89 -15.85 11.62 -2.36
CA PRO A 89 -16.33 12.61 -3.33
C PRO A 89 -15.20 13.48 -3.91
N GLY A 90 -14.14 13.71 -3.13
CA GLY A 90 -12.92 14.42 -3.57
C GLY A 90 -12.02 13.63 -4.52
N MET A 91 -12.43 12.43 -4.95
CA MET A 91 -11.64 11.59 -5.85
C MET A 91 -11.43 12.28 -7.20
N ARG A 92 -10.17 12.54 -7.55
CA ARG A 92 -9.78 13.11 -8.85
C ARG A 92 -9.13 12.12 -9.79
N ARG A 93 -8.34 11.18 -9.26
CA ARG A 93 -7.56 10.26 -10.08
C ARG A 93 -7.46 8.88 -9.42
N HIS A 94 -7.88 7.86 -10.15
CA HIS A 94 -7.82 6.46 -9.74
C HIS A 94 -7.04 5.67 -10.79
N ILE A 95 -5.86 5.17 -10.42
CA ILE A 95 -4.96 4.43 -11.32
C ILE A 95 -4.83 3.00 -10.82
N ARG A 96 -5.08 2.05 -11.73
CA ARG A 96 -4.81 0.64 -11.52
C ARG A 96 -3.50 0.28 -12.21
N PHE A 97 -2.55 -0.24 -11.44
CA PHE A 97 -1.25 -0.70 -11.93
C PHE A 97 -1.36 -2.19 -12.25
N ASP A 98 -1.41 -2.51 -13.54
CA ASP A 98 -1.68 -3.87 -14.00
C ASP A 98 -0.54 -4.84 -13.64
N GLY A 99 -0.89 -5.98 -13.04
CA GLY A 99 0.04 -7.01 -12.54
C GLY A 99 0.81 -6.62 -11.28
N ALA A 100 0.59 -5.41 -10.75
CA ALA A 100 1.38 -4.92 -9.63
C ALA A 100 0.83 -5.40 -8.28
N ARG A 101 1.73 -5.60 -7.30
CA ARG A 101 1.41 -5.95 -5.91
C ARG A 101 1.69 -4.79 -4.96
N ILE A 102 1.43 -4.94 -3.67
CA ILE A 102 1.46 -3.84 -2.68
C ILE A 102 2.76 -3.01 -2.68
N PHE A 103 3.91 -3.58 -3.04
CA PHE A 103 5.18 -2.85 -3.17
C PHE A 103 5.45 -2.25 -4.56
N PHE A 104 4.42 -2.09 -5.40
CA PHE A 104 4.52 -1.37 -6.67
C PHE A 104 5.12 0.05 -6.55
N PRO A 105 4.97 0.81 -5.43
CA PRO A 105 5.66 2.10 -5.31
C PRO A 105 7.19 1.97 -5.29
N GLU A 106 7.73 0.84 -4.86
CA GLU A 106 9.17 0.52 -4.94
C GLU A 106 9.54 0.04 -6.35
N GLU A 107 8.78 -0.91 -6.90
CA GLU A 107 9.11 -1.56 -8.18
C GLU A 107 8.84 -0.69 -9.43
N ARG A 108 7.82 0.16 -9.35
CA ARG A 108 7.27 0.97 -10.45
C ARG A 108 7.23 2.45 -10.09
N TRP A 109 8.18 2.90 -9.26
CA TRP A 109 8.23 4.27 -8.74
C TRP A 109 8.14 5.35 -9.84
N GLN A 110 8.67 5.12 -11.04
CA GLN A 110 8.57 6.06 -12.17
C GLN A 110 7.12 6.25 -12.62
N GLU A 111 6.40 5.14 -12.77
CA GLU A 111 4.99 5.14 -13.17
C GLU A 111 4.15 5.80 -12.07
N PHE A 112 4.30 5.34 -10.83
CA PHE A 112 3.58 5.89 -9.68
C PHE A 112 3.83 7.39 -9.49
N ASN A 113 5.10 7.82 -9.52
CA ASN A 113 5.46 9.22 -9.30
C ASN A 113 4.99 10.14 -10.43
N ARG A 114 4.89 9.64 -11.66
CA ARG A 114 4.30 10.42 -12.76
C ARG A 114 2.82 10.71 -12.48
N GLU A 115 2.06 9.69 -12.10
CA GLU A 115 0.64 9.84 -11.78
C GLU A 115 0.40 10.72 -10.55
N LEU A 116 1.23 10.55 -9.51
CA LEU A 116 1.19 11.35 -8.30
C LEU A 116 1.51 12.83 -8.57
N ARG A 117 2.54 13.10 -9.40
CA ARG A 117 2.88 14.48 -9.80
C ARG A 117 1.78 15.11 -10.63
N SER A 118 1.18 14.38 -11.57
CA SER A 118 0.01 14.86 -12.32
C SER A 118 -1.09 15.28 -11.36
N HIS A 119 -1.44 14.45 -10.39
CA HIS A 119 -2.45 14.78 -9.39
C HIS A 119 -2.15 16.06 -8.61
N TRP A 120 -0.88 16.31 -8.26
CA TRP A 120 -0.48 17.55 -7.58
C TRP A 120 -0.49 18.77 -8.49
N SER A 121 -0.12 18.62 -9.76
CA SER A 121 -0.13 19.71 -10.73
C SER A 121 -1.53 20.13 -11.15
N ASP A 122 -2.51 19.22 -11.07
CA ASP A 122 -3.92 19.50 -11.34
C ASP A 122 -4.59 20.39 -10.26
N ARG A 123 -3.83 20.90 -9.26
CA ARG A 123 -4.31 21.78 -8.18
C ARG A 123 -4.29 23.29 -8.51
N ASN A 124 -4.15 23.67 -9.77
CA ASN A 124 -4.27 25.08 -10.17
C ASN A 124 -5.74 25.45 -10.41
N ASP A 125 -6.53 25.51 -9.33
CA ASP A 125 -7.80 26.25 -9.24
C ASP A 125 -7.94 26.82 -7.81
#